data_AF-A0AAV5W0B0-F1
#
_entry.id   AF-A0AAV5W0B0-F1
#
_cell.length_a   1.000
_cell.length_b   1.000
_cell.length_c   1.000
_cell.angle_alpha   90.00
_cell.angle_beta   90.00
_cell.angle_gamma   90.00
#
_symmetry.space_group_name_H-M   'P 1'
#
loop_
_entity.id
_entity.type
_entity.pdbx_description
1 polymer ?
#
loop_
_entity_poly.entity_id
_entity_poly.type
_entity_poly.pdbx_seq_one_letter_code
_entity_poly.pdbx_strand_id
1 'polypeptide(L)'
;RVLLWKRACFNKPFDRRKPCVDKFRSIEKMPQVTVPVLVCHGLDDIVVPIEHGKSVYETAPVKVPPLWIPDIGHNNLENSKELWKRIRHFLYNELPSRAKTPVPSSQPNTPLHISPIEKAAPTVIHL
;
A
#
# COMPACT_ATOMS: atom_id res chain seq x y z
N ARG A 1 8.57 18.44 19.26
CA ARG A 1 9.92 17.89 18.95
C ARG A 1 9.83 17.06 17.65
N VAL A 2 9.93 17.68 16.47
CA VAL A 2 9.75 17.00 15.16
C VAL A 2 11.02 17.10 14.27
N LEU A 3 12.16 17.52 14.85
CA LEU A 3 13.39 17.81 14.11
C LEU A 3 14.34 16.61 13.88
N LEU A 4 13.92 15.37 14.19
CA LEU A 4 14.85 14.21 14.21
C LEU A 4 14.72 13.22 13.06
N TRP A 5 13.81 13.42 12.11
CA TRP A 5 13.74 12.55 10.92
C TRP A 5 14.94 12.72 9.98
N LYS A 6 15.39 13.96 9.77
CA LYS A 6 16.52 14.28 8.86
C LYS A 6 17.90 13.75 9.29
N ARG A 7 18.07 13.18 10.48
CA ARG A 7 19.40 12.75 10.99
C ARG A 7 19.49 11.35 11.58
N ALA A 8 18.38 10.68 11.91
CA ALA A 8 18.46 9.50 12.78
C ALA A 8 17.93 8.18 12.19
N CYS A 9 17.12 8.21 11.13
CA CYS A 9 16.27 7.06 10.78
C CYS A 9 16.68 6.34 9.48
N PHE A 10 17.67 6.86 8.74
CA PHE A 10 18.13 6.27 7.46
C PHE A 10 19.52 5.61 7.47
N ASN A 11 20.39 5.87 8.47
CA ASN A 11 21.79 5.43 8.44
C ASN A 11 22.17 4.27 9.38
N LYS A 12 21.24 3.64 10.11
CA LYS A 12 21.51 2.43 10.92
C LYS A 12 20.27 1.54 11.02
N PRO A 13 20.44 0.20 11.09
CA PRO A 13 19.32 -0.73 11.20
C PRO A 13 18.54 -0.48 12.50
N PHE A 14 17.23 -0.28 12.35
CA PHE A 14 16.14 -0.47 13.31
C PHE A 14 16.54 -0.46 14.81
N ASP A 15 16.69 0.73 15.40
CA ASP A 15 16.80 0.89 16.85
C ASP A 15 15.39 1.05 17.46
N ARG A 16 14.98 0.05 18.27
CA ARG A 16 13.66 -0.04 18.94
C ARG A 16 13.37 1.10 19.92
N ARG A 17 14.32 2.01 20.17
CA ARG A 17 14.17 3.13 21.13
C ARG A 17 13.89 4.49 20.47
N LYS A 18 13.80 4.57 19.15
CA LYS A 18 13.49 5.83 18.43
C LYS A 18 11.99 5.90 18.08
N PRO A 19 11.35 7.08 18.17
CA PRO A 19 9.95 7.27 17.76
C PRO A 19 9.72 7.12 16.23
N CYS A 20 10.76 6.80 15.45
CA CYS A 20 10.69 6.39 14.04
C CYS A 20 10.47 4.88 13.90
N VAL A 21 9.38 4.33 14.46
CA VAL A 21 9.14 2.88 14.34
C VAL A 21 8.19 2.62 13.19
N ASP A 22 8.71 2.05 12.10
CA ASP A 22 7.90 1.22 11.21
C ASP A 22 7.48 -0.03 11.99
N LYS A 23 6.40 0.12 12.77
CA LYS A 23 5.92 -0.88 13.74
C LYS A 23 5.64 -2.24 13.10
N PHE A 24 5.29 -2.25 11.82
CA PHE A 24 4.89 -3.44 11.09
C PHE A 24 6.01 -4.05 10.25
N ARG A 25 7.20 -3.43 10.24
CA ARG A 25 8.33 -3.77 9.35
C ARG A 25 7.88 -3.74 7.89
N SER A 26 7.00 -2.80 7.55
CA SER A 26 6.47 -2.58 6.21
C SER A 26 7.59 -2.38 5.18
N ILE A 27 8.62 -1.58 5.50
CA ILE A 27 9.75 -1.31 4.59
C ILE A 27 10.51 -2.60 4.32
N GLU A 28 10.81 -3.38 5.35
CA GLU A 28 11.55 -4.64 5.21
C GLU A 28 10.78 -5.69 4.42
N LYS A 29 9.45 -5.73 4.55
CA LYS A 29 8.58 -6.68 3.85
C LYS A 29 8.25 -6.23 2.43
N MET A 30 8.37 -4.94 2.12
CA MET A 30 7.97 -4.35 0.84
C MET A 30 8.58 -5.04 -0.39
N PRO A 31 9.85 -5.50 -0.40
CA PRO A 31 10.41 -6.24 -1.53
C PRO A 31 9.66 -7.53 -1.89
N GLN A 32 8.85 -8.08 -0.97
CA GLN A 32 8.04 -9.28 -1.20
C GLN A 32 6.70 -8.97 -1.87
N VAL A 33 6.33 -7.69 -2.00
CA VAL A 33 5.07 -7.25 -2.62
C VAL A 33 5.26 -7.17 -4.13
N THR A 34 4.86 -8.22 -4.84
CA THR A 34 5.04 -8.34 -6.31
C THR A 34 3.87 -7.78 -7.13
N VAL A 35 2.90 -7.15 -6.49
CA VAL A 35 1.73 -6.54 -7.14
C VAL A 35 1.90 -5.02 -7.24
N PRO A 36 1.21 -4.33 -8.18
CA PRO A 36 1.29 -2.88 -8.26
C PRO A 36 0.93 -2.19 -6.93
N VAL A 37 1.81 -1.30 -6.47
CA VAL A 37 1.63 -0.54 -5.23
C VAL A 37 1.36 0.93 -5.53
N LEU A 38 0.23 1.43 -5.03
CA LEU A 38 -0.07 2.85 -4.91
C LEU A 38 0.19 3.30 -3.48
N VAL A 39 1.02 4.32 -3.28
CA VAL A 39 1.20 4.98 -1.98
C VAL A 39 0.48 6.33 -2.01
N CYS A 40 -0.41 6.55 -1.05
CA CYS A 40 -1.11 7.81 -0.81
C CYS A 40 -0.80 8.29 0.60
N HIS A 41 -0.44 9.56 0.78
CA HIS A 41 -0.10 10.08 2.10
C HIS A 41 -0.27 11.60 2.20
N GLY A 42 -0.60 12.10 3.40
CA GLY A 42 -0.65 13.51 3.71
C GLY A 42 0.75 14.09 3.96
N LEU A 43 1.01 15.32 3.51
CA LEU A 43 2.30 15.98 3.74
C LEU A 43 2.46 16.48 5.18
N ASP A 44 1.36 16.72 5.88
CA ASP A 44 1.33 17.29 7.23
C ASP A 44 1.05 16.22 8.30
N ASP A 45 1.24 14.94 7.98
CA ASP A 45 1.10 13.86 8.94
C ASP A 45 2.26 13.88 9.95
N ILE A 46 1.92 14.27 11.18
CA ILE A 46 2.86 14.33 12.31
C ILE A 46 2.97 13.01 13.08
N VAL A 47 2.05 12.06 12.84
CA VAL A 47 2.01 10.75 13.50
C VAL A 47 2.88 9.76 12.71
N VAL A 48 2.69 9.74 11.40
CA VAL A 48 3.51 8.99 10.44
C VAL A 48 4.05 9.99 9.41
N PRO A 49 5.31 10.43 9.55
CA PRO A 49 5.86 11.43 8.63
C PRO A 49 5.96 10.93 7.19
N ILE A 50 5.81 11.86 6.23
CA ILE A 50 5.82 11.60 4.78
C ILE A 50 7.02 10.78 4.29
N GLU A 51 8.16 10.90 4.96
CA GLU A 51 9.36 10.13 4.64
C GLU A 51 9.17 8.61 4.80
N HIS A 52 8.26 8.16 5.68
CA HIS A 52 7.88 6.74 5.74
C HIS A 52 7.18 6.31 4.45
N GLY A 53 6.17 7.06 4.02
CA GLY A 53 5.47 6.80 2.74
C GLY A 53 6.42 6.80 1.54
N LYS A 54 7.38 7.74 1.51
CA LYS A 54 8.44 7.77 0.48
C LYS A 54 9.33 6.52 0.53
N SER A 55 9.73 6.09 1.71
CA SER A 55 10.56 4.88 1.87
C SER A 55 9.83 3.63 1.38
N VAL A 56 8.54 3.49 1.69
CA VAL A 56 7.69 2.41 1.18
C VAL A 56 7.62 2.46 -0.36
N TYR A 57 7.36 3.63 -0.92
CA TYR A 57 7.31 3.83 -2.37
C TYR A 57 8.65 3.50 -3.05
N GLU A 58 9.77 3.95 -2.50
CA GLU A 58 11.10 3.68 -3.05
C GLU A 58 11.44 2.19 -3.03
N THR A 59 11.05 1.48 -1.97
CA THR A 59 11.33 0.05 -1.76
C THR A 59 10.41 -0.88 -2.57
N ALA A 60 9.23 -0.42 -2.97
CA ALA A 60 8.27 -1.22 -3.75
C ALA A 60 8.85 -1.66 -5.12
N PRO A 61 8.86 -2.98 -5.44
CA PRO A 61 9.35 -3.48 -6.73
C PRO A 61 8.48 -3.04 -7.91
N VAL A 62 7.16 -3.06 -7.73
CA VAL A 62 6.18 -2.63 -8.74
C VAL A 62 5.36 -1.50 -8.14
N LYS A 63 5.51 -0.29 -8.70
CA LYS A 63 4.89 0.91 -8.15
C LYS A 63 4.30 1.80 -9.24
N VAL A 64 3.14 2.37 -8.93
CA VAL A 64 2.48 3.39 -9.77
C VAL A 64 2.75 4.77 -9.19
N PRO A 65 2.57 5.87 -9.96
CA PRO A 65 2.82 7.22 -9.44
C PRO A 65 2.10 7.48 -8.11
N PRO A 66 2.79 7.92 -7.05
CA PRO A 66 2.20 8.08 -5.72
C PRO A 66 1.30 9.33 -5.66
N LEU A 67 0.56 9.49 -4.57
CA LEU A 67 -0.20 10.71 -4.28
C LEU A 67 0.22 11.29 -2.92
N TRP A 68 0.77 12.51 -2.97
CA TRP A 68 1.11 13.29 -1.78
C TRP A 68 0.17 14.49 -1.68
N ILE A 69 -0.57 14.62 -0.59
CA ILE A 69 -1.62 15.63 -0.45
C ILE A 69 -1.17 16.70 0.56
N PRO A 70 -1.05 17.99 0.17
CA PRO A 70 -0.75 19.07 1.10
C PRO A 70 -1.88 19.28 2.10
N ASP A 71 -1.58 19.88 3.25
CA ASP A 71 -2.55 20.28 4.29
C ASP A 71 -3.41 19.13 4.85
N ILE A 72 -2.96 17.89 4.67
CA ILE A 72 -3.59 16.66 5.15
C ILE A 72 -2.63 15.97 6.11
N GLY A 73 -3.16 15.60 7.29
CA GLY A 73 -2.48 14.82 8.32
C GLY A 73 -3.06 13.42 8.46
N HIS A 74 -2.83 12.81 9.63
CA HIS A 74 -3.10 11.38 9.84
C HIS A 74 -4.58 10.96 9.73
N ASN A 75 -5.50 11.81 10.23
CA ASN A 75 -6.91 11.46 10.44
C ASN A 75 -7.87 12.22 9.50
N ASN A 76 -7.39 12.69 8.35
CA ASN A 76 -8.22 13.43 7.40
C ASN A 76 -7.91 13.11 5.93
N LEU A 77 -7.07 12.11 5.67
CA LEU A 77 -6.72 11.71 4.31
C LEU A 77 -7.95 11.26 3.51
N GLU A 78 -8.85 10.52 4.15
CA GLU A 78 -10.10 9.99 3.59
C GLU A 78 -11.09 11.08 3.19
N ASN A 79 -10.97 12.29 3.74
CA ASN A 79 -11.80 13.44 3.38
C ASN A 79 -11.37 14.06 2.04
N SER A 80 -10.20 13.70 1.52
CA SER A 80 -9.67 14.24 0.27
C SER A 80 -10.38 13.66 -0.96
N LYS A 81 -11.00 14.54 -1.76
CA LYS A 81 -11.52 14.18 -3.09
C LYS A 81 -10.43 13.64 -4.02
N GLU A 82 -9.21 14.17 -3.90
CA GLU A 82 -8.07 13.75 -4.72
C GLU A 82 -7.63 12.32 -4.41
N LEU A 83 -7.70 11.90 -3.13
CA LEU A 83 -7.46 10.51 -2.76
C LEU A 83 -8.39 9.56 -3.53
N TRP A 84 -9.70 9.80 -3.46
CA TRP A 84 -10.68 8.93 -4.10
C TRP A 84 -10.59 8.93 -5.63
N LYS A 85 -10.25 10.07 -6.25
CA LYS A 85 -9.95 10.13 -7.69
C LYS A 85 -8.76 9.26 -8.04
N ARG A 86 -7.65 9.37 -7.29
CA ARG A 86 -6.43 8.59 -7.52
C ARG A 86 -6.66 7.09 -7.34
N ILE A 87 -7.38 6.69 -6.30
CA ILE A 87 -7.73 5.29 -6.05
C ILE A 87 -8.56 4.73 -7.22
N ARG A 88 -9.59 5.45 -7.66
CA ARG A 88 -10.38 5.02 -8.83
C ARG A 88 -9.51 4.89 -10.08
N HIS A 89 -8.63 5.86 -10.33
CA HIS A 89 -7.73 5.80 -11.47
C HIS A 89 -6.84 4.55 -11.42
N PHE A 90 -6.25 4.26 -10.26
CA PHE A 90 -5.44 3.08 -10.03
C PHE A 90 -6.20 1.78 -10.36
N LEU A 91 -7.39 1.63 -9.77
CA LEU A 91 -8.20 0.43 -9.91
C LEU A 91 -8.61 0.14 -11.36
N TYR A 92 -8.95 1.18 -12.12
CA TYR A 92 -9.50 1.01 -13.47
C TYR A 92 -8.48 1.11 -14.60
N ASN A 93 -7.32 1.75 -14.37
CA ASN A 93 -6.37 2.06 -15.45
C ASN A 93 -4.96 1.52 -15.22
N GLU A 94 -4.56 1.28 -13.97
CA GLU A 94 -3.17 0.91 -13.64
C GLU A 94 -3.04 -0.52 -13.10
N LEU A 95 -4.14 -1.13 -12.68
CA LEU A 95 -4.15 -2.56 -12.37
C LEU A 95 -4.20 -3.38 -13.66
N PRO A 96 -3.44 -4.49 -13.75
CA PRO A 96 -3.55 -5.40 -14.87
C PRO A 96 -5.00 -5.88 -14.97
N SER A 97 -5.57 -5.76 -16.18
CA SER A 97 -6.90 -6.27 -16.50
C SER A 97 -7.03 -7.66 -15.90
N ARG A 98 -8.01 -7.85 -15.01
CA ARG A 98 -8.34 -9.18 -14.49
C ARG A 98 -8.49 -10.08 -15.70
N ALA A 99 -7.50 -10.93 -15.96
CA ALA A 99 -7.54 -11.82 -17.11
C ALA A 99 -8.89 -12.54 -16.98
N LYS A 100 -9.77 -12.30 -17.95
CA LYS A 100 -10.96 -13.12 -18.10
C LYS A 100 -10.38 -14.49 -18.43
N THR A 101 -10.12 -15.33 -17.43
CA THR A 101 -10.00 -16.76 -17.67
C THR A 101 -11.24 -17.11 -18.48
N PRO A 102 -11.10 -17.64 -19.71
CA PRO A 102 -12.24 -18.17 -20.43
C PRO A 102 -12.87 -19.18 -19.48
N VAL A 103 -14.10 -18.92 -19.04
CA VAL A 103 -14.90 -19.96 -18.39
C VAL A 103 -15.03 -21.04 -19.46
N PRO A 104 -14.52 -22.26 -19.26
CA PRO A 104 -14.73 -23.33 -20.21
C PRO A 104 -16.23 -23.56 -20.30
N SER A 105 -16.83 -23.30 -21.45
CA SER A 105 -18.20 -23.70 -21.73
C SER A 105 -18.23 -25.23 -21.83
N SER A 106 -18.54 -25.91 -20.73
CA SER A 106 -19.03 -27.28 -20.78
C SER A 106 -19.78 -27.63 -19.48
N GLN A 107 -21.09 -27.80 -19.60
CA GLN A 107 -21.84 -28.81 -18.84
C GLN A 107 -21.70 -30.15 -19.63
N PRO A 108 -21.73 -31.35 -19.00
CA PRO A 108 -22.67 -31.69 -17.93
C PRO A 108 -22.12 -32.52 -16.73
N ASN A 109 -22.81 -32.36 -15.60
CA ASN A 109 -23.09 -33.30 -14.50
C ASN A 109 -21.96 -34.10 -13.82
N THR A 110 -21.55 -33.70 -12.59
CA THR A 110 -21.15 -34.63 -11.50
C THR A 110 -21.24 -33.90 -10.13
N PRO A 111 -21.65 -34.56 -9.02
CA PRO A 111 -21.92 -33.87 -7.75
C PRO A 111 -20.66 -33.44 -6.98
N LEU A 112 -20.84 -32.35 -6.24
CA LEU A 112 -19.85 -31.52 -5.56
C LEU A 112 -19.11 -32.24 -4.43
N HIS A 113 -17.77 -32.28 -4.48
CA HIS A 113 -16.92 -32.42 -3.30
C HIS A 113 -16.17 -31.10 -3.08
N ILE A 114 -16.65 -30.29 -2.13
CA ILE A 114 -16.11 -28.97 -1.81
C ILE A 114 -15.01 -29.15 -0.76
N SER A 115 -13.75 -28.95 -1.14
CA SER A 115 -12.68 -28.55 -0.21
C SER A 115 -12.56 -27.03 -0.22
N PRO A 116 -12.50 -26.33 0.94
CA PRO A 116 -12.33 -24.88 0.95
C PRO A 116 -10.90 -24.52 0.54
N ILE A 117 -10.74 -23.86 -0.62
CA ILE A 117 -9.52 -23.13 -0.97
C ILE A 117 -9.73 -21.70 -0.50
N GLU A 118 -9.12 -21.34 0.63
CA GLU A 118 -9.04 -19.95 1.10
C GLU A 118 -8.29 -19.11 0.06
N LYS A 119 -9.04 -18.27 -0.66
CA LYS A 119 -8.50 -17.29 -1.60
C LYS A 119 -8.11 -16.04 -0.82
N ALA A 120 -6.81 -15.78 -0.71
CA ALA A 120 -6.28 -14.57 -0.10
C ALA A 120 -6.83 -13.32 -0.84
N ALA A 121 -7.42 -12.40 -0.08
CA ALA A 121 -7.97 -11.15 -0.59
C ALA A 121 -6.86 -10.11 -0.85
N PRO A 122 -7.06 -9.16 -1.79
CA PRO A 122 -6.11 -8.07 -2.02
C PRO A 122 -5.97 -7.20 -0.76
N THR A 123 -4.73 -6.92 -0.38
CA THR A 123 -4.41 -6.10 0.80
C THR A 123 -4.25 -4.64 0.38
N VAL A 124 -5.05 -3.75 0.98
CA VAL A 124 -4.85 -2.30 0.94
C VAL A 124 -4.10 -1.93 2.22
N ILE A 125 -2.90 -1.38 2.08
CA ILE A 125 -2.15 -0.83 3.21
C ILE A 125 -2.45 0.67 3.28
N HIS A 126 -3.13 1.08 4.35
CA HIS A 126 -3.33 2.48 4.71
C HIS A 126 -2.29 2.83 5.77
N LEU A 127 -1.51 3.89 5.56
CA LEU A 127 -0.57 4.45 6.53
C LEU A 127 -0.88 5.93 6.73
#